data_AF-A0A4Q2DGK2-F1
#
_entry.id   AF-A0A4Q2DGK2-F1
#
_cell.length_a   1.000
_cell.length_b   1.000
_cell.length_c   1.000
_cell.angle_alpha   90.00
_cell.angle_beta   90.00
_cell.angle_gamma   90.00
#
_symmetry.space_group_name_H-M   'P 1'
#
loop_
_entity.id
_entity.type
_entity.pdbx_description
1 polymer ?
#
loop_
_entity_poly.entity_id
_entity_poly.type
_entity_poly.pdbx_seq_one_letter_code
_entity_poly.pdbx_strand_id
1 'polypeptide(L)'
;MWSYIVQIASAIKKVHEAGHALRSLDANKILLTSQNRIRLSICGTMDILMHDTPQDMHMLQQDDLTQFGRLIFALCCGVPGASSGPHFQKSIDHLLRFYGQEMKSLALWLISKTNVKVRVSVFWPSTETIANELRS
;
A
#
# COMPACT_ATOMS: atom_id res chain seq x y z
N MET A 1 4.74 4.21 12.17
CA MET A 1 3.97 3.42 11.19
C MET A 1 3.33 4.30 10.12
N TRP A 2 2.52 5.29 10.51
CA TRP A 2 1.90 6.23 9.56
C TRP A 2 2.87 6.87 8.57
N SER A 3 4.04 7.34 9.02
CA SER A 3 5.07 7.88 8.12
C SER A 3 5.53 6.89 7.04
N TYR A 4 5.57 5.58 7.34
CA TYR A 4 5.90 4.55 6.36
C TYR A 4 4.76 4.37 5.36
N ILE A 5 3.52 4.29 5.83
CA ILE A 5 2.32 4.16 4.99
C ILE A 5 2.23 5.33 4.01
N VAL A 6 2.43 6.56 4.49
CA VAL A 6 2.45 7.77 3.66
C VAL A 6 3.55 7.73 2.60
N GLN A 7 4.76 7.30 2.96
CA GLN A 7 5.87 7.17 2.02
C GLN A 7 5.58 6.12 0.93
N ILE A 8 5.02 4.96 1.30
CA ILE A 8 4.64 3.91 0.36
C ILE A 8 3.52 4.41 -0.56
N ALA A 9 2.45 4.98 0.00
CA ALA A 9 1.33 5.51 -0.76
C ALA A 9 1.76 6.61 -1.76
N SER A 10 2.67 7.50 -1.33
CA SER A 10 3.22 8.55 -2.20
C SER A 10 4.03 7.96 -3.36
N ALA A 11 4.78 6.88 -3.13
CA ALA A 11 5.53 6.19 -4.17
C ALA A 11 4.58 5.48 -5.15
N ILE A 12 3.55 4.78 -4.65
CA ILE A 12 2.53 4.13 -5.47
C ILE A 12 1.82 5.17 -6.35
N LYS A 13 1.39 6.29 -5.75
CA LYS A 13 0.76 7.40 -6.47
C LYS A 13 1.59 7.86 -7.67
N LYS A 14 2.89 8.13 -7.46
CA LYS A 14 3.78 8.57 -8.54
C LYS A 14 3.92 7.56 -9.67
N VAL A 15 3.96 6.26 -9.35
CA VAL A 15 4.03 5.19 -10.36
C VAL A 15 2.72 5.11 -11.14
N HIS A 16 1.59 5.19 -10.46
CA HIS A 16 0.26 5.15 -11.08
C HIS A 16 0.00 6.39 -11.96
N GLU A 17 0.42 7.58 -11.51
CA GLU A 17 0.36 8.82 -12.30
C GLU A 17 1.24 8.78 -13.55
N ALA A 18 2.36 8.05 -13.51
CA ALA A 18 3.19 7.78 -14.69
C ALA A 18 2.59 6.74 -15.64
N GLY A 19 1.43 6.16 -15.32
CA GLY A 19 0.76 5.16 -16.15
C GLY A 19 1.30 3.74 -16.01
N HIS A 20 2.08 3.46 -14.96
CA HIS A 20 2.63 2.13 -14.68
C HIS A 20 1.95 1.48 -13.45
N ALA A 21 2.25 0.21 -13.22
CA ALA A 21 1.87 -0.55 -12.03
C ALA A 21 3.12 -1.20 -11.41
N LEU A 22 3.12 -1.37 -10.09
CA LEU A 22 4.24 -1.98 -9.36
C LEU A 22 4.28 -3.51 -9.54
N ARG A 23 3.11 -4.15 -9.67
CA ARG A 23 2.88 -5.58 -9.92
C ARG A 23 3.33 -6.53 -8.79
N SER A 24 4.22 -6.10 -7.90
CA SER A 24 4.61 -6.87 -6.70
C SER A 24 4.98 -5.93 -5.55
N LEU A 25 4.16 -5.93 -4.50
CA LEU A 25 4.37 -5.20 -3.25
C LEU A 25 4.41 -6.20 -2.10
N ASP A 26 5.63 -6.59 -1.70
CA ASP A 26 5.88 -7.47 -0.55
C ASP A 26 6.80 -6.78 0.46
N ALA A 27 6.68 -7.14 1.74
CA ALA A 27 7.50 -6.62 2.83
C ALA A 27 9.00 -6.86 2.58
N ASN A 28 9.35 -7.96 1.90
CA ASN A 28 10.71 -8.28 1.48
C ASN A 28 11.29 -7.30 0.44
N LYS A 29 10.47 -6.49 -0.21
CA LYS A 29 10.87 -5.50 -1.23
C LYS A 29 10.98 -4.08 -0.67
N ILE A 30 10.77 -3.91 0.63
CA ILE A 30 10.87 -2.63 1.34
C ILE A 30 12.21 -2.59 2.06
N LEU A 31 13.11 -1.77 1.55
CA LEU A 31 14.41 -1.56 2.17
C LEU A 31 14.30 -0.41 3.18
N LEU A 32 14.47 -0.74 4.46
CA LEU A 32 14.66 0.24 5.52
C LEU A 32 16.10 0.77 5.42
N THR A 33 16.25 2.01 4.94
CA THR A 33 17.58 2.60 4.71
C THR A 33 18.11 3.43 5.88
N SER A 34 17.23 4.09 6.62
CA SER A 34 17.56 4.83 7.85
C SER A 34 16.33 4.92 8.74
N GLN A 35 16.47 5.50 9.93
CA GLN A 35 15.34 5.77 10.82
C GLN A 35 14.27 6.55 10.04
N ASN A 36 13.07 5.96 9.94
CA ASN A 36 11.94 6.51 9.21
C ASN A 36 12.08 6.69 7.67
N ARG A 37 13.08 6.08 7.01
CA ARG A 37 13.28 6.20 5.55
C ARG A 37 13.20 4.85 4.84
N ILE A 38 12.17 4.70 4.02
CA ILE A 38 11.96 3.49 3.21
C ILE A 38 12.31 3.74 1.74
N ARG A 39 12.88 2.72 1.09
CA ARG A 39 13.01 2.65 -0.36
C ARG A 39 12.27 1.42 -0.85
N LEU A 40 11.40 1.61 -1.84
CA LEU A 40 10.76 0.50 -2.53
C LEU A 40 11.67 0.04 -3.65
N SER A 41 12.07 -1.24 -3.62
CA SER A 41 12.76 -1.86 -4.75
C SER A 41 11.70 -2.39 -5.72
N ILE A 42 11.25 -1.52 -6.62
CA ILE A 42 10.22 -1.83 -7.61
C ILE A 42 10.95 -2.33 -8.85
N CYS A 43 10.78 -3.60 -9.22
CA CYS A 43 11.39 -4.12 -10.44
C CYS A 43 10.39 -4.03 -11.60
N GLY A 44 10.68 -3.19 -12.58
CA GLY A 44 10.01 -3.17 -13.89
C GLY A 44 10.21 -4.46 -14.70
N THR A 45 10.86 -5.48 -14.13
CA THR A 45 11.10 -6.79 -14.74
C THR A 45 9.83 -7.40 -15.31
N MET A 46 8.68 -7.24 -14.63
CA MET A 46 7.45 -7.83 -15.11
C MET A 46 6.84 -7.09 -16.31
N ASP A 47 7.11 -5.79 -16.46
CA ASP A 47 6.71 -4.99 -17.64
C ASP A 47 7.48 -5.44 -18.89
N ILE A 48 8.75 -5.82 -18.71
CA ILE A 48 9.61 -6.37 -19.77
C ILE A 48 9.18 -7.79 -20.14
N LEU A 49 8.85 -8.63 -19.14
CA LEU A 49 8.48 -10.03 -19.38
C LEU A 49 7.08 -10.20 -20.00
N MET A 50 6.16 -9.26 -19.79
CA MET A 50 4.78 -9.34 -20.30
C MET A 50 4.47 -8.28 -21.36
N HIS A 51 5.49 -7.78 -22.06
CA HIS A 51 5.36 -6.69 -23.02
C HIS A 51 4.31 -6.98 -24.12
N ASP A 52 4.20 -8.22 -24.57
CA ASP A 52 3.27 -8.63 -25.63
C ASP A 52 1.86 -9.03 -25.14
N THR A 53 1.65 -9.12 -23.82
CA THR A 53 0.35 -9.52 -23.26
C THR A 53 -0.48 -8.29 -22.94
N PRO A 54 -1.63 -8.05 -23.59
CA PRO A 54 -2.50 -6.94 -23.22
C PRO A 54 -3.00 -7.15 -21.79
N GLN A 55 -2.57 -6.26 -20.89
CA GLN A 55 -2.98 -6.24 -19.49
C GLN A 55 -3.77 -4.95 -19.27
N ASP A 56 -4.89 -5.05 -18.55
CA ASP A 56 -5.61 -3.86 -18.12
C ASP A 56 -4.81 -3.17 -17.01
N MET A 57 -4.17 -2.05 -17.34
CA MET A 57 -3.38 -1.26 -16.40
C MET A 57 -4.20 -0.86 -15.16
N HIS A 58 -5.50 -0.59 -15.33
CA HIS A 58 -6.36 -0.24 -14.20
C HIS A 58 -6.53 -1.42 -13.24
N MET A 59 -6.63 -2.66 -13.75
CA MET A 59 -6.65 -3.84 -12.90
C MET A 59 -5.33 -4.05 -12.17
N LEU A 60 -4.20 -3.81 -12.84
CA LEU A 60 -2.87 -3.92 -12.22
C LEU A 60 -2.67 -2.88 -11.11
N GLN A 61 -3.07 -1.64 -11.34
CA GLN A 61 -3.01 -0.58 -10.32
C GLN A 61 -3.93 -0.87 -9.13
N GLN A 62 -5.10 -1.46 -9.37
CA GLN A 62 -6.00 -1.88 -8.30
C GLN A 62 -5.42 -3.04 -7.49
N ASP A 63 -4.72 -3.96 -8.14
CA ASP A 63 -4.02 -5.05 -7.46
C ASP A 63 -2.89 -4.51 -6.57
N ASP A 64 -2.14 -3.49 -7.02
CA ASP A 64 -1.13 -2.83 -6.19
C ASP A 64 -1.71 -2.27 -4.88
N LEU A 65 -2.90 -1.63 -4.94
CA LEU A 65 -3.58 -1.12 -3.74
C LEU A 65 -4.01 -2.25 -2.79
N THR A 66 -4.44 -3.38 -3.36
CA THR A 66 -4.79 -4.57 -2.58
C THR A 66 -3.56 -5.14 -1.88
N GLN A 67 -2.44 -5.26 -2.61
CA GLN A 67 -1.16 -5.71 -2.06
C GLN A 67 -0.65 -4.73 -0.98
N PHE A 68 -0.85 -3.43 -1.16
CA PHE A 68 -0.53 -2.43 -0.14
C PHE A 68 -1.33 -2.62 1.15
N GLY A 69 -2.63 -2.92 1.06
CA GLY A 69 -3.44 -3.28 2.22
C GLY A 69 -2.88 -4.51 2.95
N ARG A 70 -2.51 -5.56 2.21
CA ARG A 70 -1.90 -6.77 2.78
C ARG A 70 -0.58 -6.49 3.48
N LEU A 71 0.21 -5.61 2.89
CA LEU A 71 1.48 -5.17 3.44
C LEU A 71 1.30 -4.39 4.75
N ILE A 72 0.28 -3.54 4.87
CA ILE A 72 -0.04 -2.85 6.15
C ILE A 72 -0.33 -3.87 7.25
N PHE A 73 -1.11 -4.92 6.96
CA PHE A 73 -1.35 -6.00 7.92
C PHE A 73 -0.06 -6.74 8.29
N ALA A 74 0.79 -7.05 7.32
CA ALA A 74 2.06 -7.73 7.57
C ALA A 74 3.00 -6.88 8.43
N LEU A 75 3.09 -5.57 8.19
CA LEU A 75 3.92 -4.64 8.95
C LEU A 75 3.38 -4.42 10.38
N CYS A 76 2.06 -4.28 10.54
CA CYS A 76 1.43 -4.04 11.84
C CYS A 76 1.45 -5.29 12.73
N CYS A 77 1.21 -6.48 12.16
CA CYS A 77 1.16 -7.73 12.92
C CYS A 77 2.50 -8.48 12.98
N GLY A 78 3.49 -8.11 12.15
CA GLY A 78 4.80 -8.77 12.09
C GLY A 78 4.77 -10.18 11.49
N VAL A 79 3.68 -10.56 10.81
CA VAL A 79 3.50 -11.89 10.20
C VAL A 79 3.10 -11.75 8.73
N PRO A 80 3.86 -12.35 7.79
CA PRO A 80 3.46 -12.40 6.39
C PRO A 80 2.15 -13.22 6.28
N GLY A 81 1.14 -12.66 5.63
CA GLY A 81 -0.18 -13.30 5.49
C GLY A 81 -1.22 -12.91 6.55
N ALA A 82 -0.93 -11.95 7.44
CA ALA A 82 -1.88 -11.43 8.43
C ALA A 82 -3.18 -10.84 7.84
N SER A 83 -3.23 -10.63 6.52
CA SER A 83 -4.36 -10.12 5.76
C SER A 83 -5.36 -11.18 5.30
N SER A 84 -5.09 -12.47 5.53
CA SER A 84 -5.93 -13.57 5.02
C SER A 84 -5.80 -14.82 5.87
N GLY A 85 -6.88 -15.60 6.00
CA GLY A 85 -6.87 -16.89 6.70
C GLY A 85 -7.55 -16.86 8.07
N PRO A 86 -7.42 -17.95 8.86
CA PRO A 86 -8.21 -18.17 10.08
C PRO A 86 -7.88 -17.19 11.22
N HIS A 87 -6.73 -16.52 11.15
CA HIS A 87 -6.29 -15.54 12.15
C HIS A 87 -6.55 -14.09 11.76
N PHE A 88 -7.20 -13.84 10.62
CA PHE A 88 -7.45 -12.49 10.11
C PHE A 88 -8.18 -11.59 11.12
N GLN A 89 -9.19 -12.13 11.82
CA GLN A 89 -9.92 -11.37 12.84
C GLN A 89 -9.00 -10.92 13.99
N LYS A 90 -8.07 -11.79 14.43
CA LYS A 90 -7.08 -11.42 15.46
C LYS A 90 -6.15 -10.31 14.98
N SER A 91 -5.78 -10.33 13.69
CA SER A 91 -4.99 -9.27 13.09
C SER A 91 -5.74 -7.93 13.07
N ILE A 92 -7.04 -7.94 12.76
CA ILE A 92 -7.90 -6.74 12.82
C ILE A 92 -7.95 -6.18 14.25
N ASP A 93 -8.14 -7.05 15.25
CA ASP A 93 -8.23 -6.64 16.65
C ASP A 93 -6.87 -6.10 17.14
N HIS A 94 -5.76 -6.67 16.65
CA HIS A 94 -4.41 -6.16 16.90
C HIS A 94 -4.24 -4.74 16.32
N LEU A 95 -4.65 -4.51 15.07
CA LEU A 95 -4.58 -3.17 14.45
C LEU A 95 -5.38 -2.15 15.27
N LEU A 96 -6.60 -2.49 15.66
CA LEU A 96 -7.45 -1.61 16.46
C LEU A 96 -6.82 -1.27 17.81
N ARG A 97 -6.25 -2.26 18.50
CA ARG A 97 -5.71 -2.09 19.86
C ARG A 97 -4.41 -1.30 19.89
N PHE A 98 -3.51 -1.51 18.93
CA PHE A 98 -2.15 -0.94 18.96
C PHE A 98 -1.97 0.28 18.04
N TYR A 99 -2.73 0.38 16.95
CA TYR A 99 -2.59 1.44 15.96
C TYR A 99 -3.84 2.32 15.80
N GLY A 100 -4.97 1.92 16.41
CA GLY A 100 -6.21 2.69 16.43
C GLY A 100 -7.17 2.36 15.28
N GLN A 101 -8.34 3.00 15.32
CA GLN A 101 -9.45 2.74 14.39
C GLN A 101 -9.14 3.16 12.95
N GLU A 102 -8.46 4.30 12.76
CA GLU A 102 -8.10 4.81 11.42
C GLU A 102 -7.21 3.83 10.64
N MET A 103 -6.23 3.23 11.31
CA MET A 103 -5.33 2.25 10.70
C MET A 103 -6.09 1.00 10.26
N LYS A 104 -6.99 0.50 11.12
CA LYS A 104 -7.87 -0.63 10.82
C LYS A 104 -8.75 -0.31 9.61
N SER A 105 -9.41 0.85 9.61
CA SER A 105 -10.31 1.27 8.53
C SER A 105 -9.58 1.36 7.20
N LEU A 106 -8.39 1.98 7.18
CA LEU A 106 -7.55 2.07 5.98
C LEU A 106 -7.15 0.68 5.46
N ALA A 107 -6.62 -0.18 6.32
CA ALA A 107 -6.13 -1.49 5.91
C ALA A 107 -7.27 -2.38 5.40
N LEU A 108 -8.44 -2.34 6.04
CA LEU A 108 -9.63 -3.08 5.58
C LEU A 108 -10.18 -2.53 4.27
N TRP A 109 -10.20 -1.21 4.11
CA TRP A 109 -10.67 -0.58 2.89
C TRP A 109 -9.78 -0.94 1.69
N LEU A 110 -8.46 -0.99 1.88
CA LEU A 110 -7.51 -1.39 0.83
C LEU A 110 -7.67 -2.86 0.40
N ILE A 111 -8.08 -3.75 1.30
CA ILE A 111 -8.26 -5.19 1.00
C ILE A 111 -9.68 -5.51 0.53
N SER A 112 -10.67 -4.73 0.96
CA SER A 112 -12.07 -4.89 0.57
C SER A 112 -12.19 -4.64 -0.93
N LYS A 113 -12.56 -5.68 -1.69
CA LYS A 113 -12.86 -5.60 -3.13
C LYS A 113 -14.16 -4.84 -3.38
N THR A 114 -14.25 -3.56 -3.03
CA THR A 114 -15.39 -2.70 -3.36
C THR A 114 -15.01 -1.80 -4.54
N ASN A 115 -15.23 -2.38 -5.72
CA ASN A 115 -15.53 -1.84 -7.06
C ASN A 115 -15.96 -0.36 -7.17
N VAL A 116 -15.17 0.61 -6.72
CA VAL A 116 -15.39 2.03 -7.02
C VAL A 116 -14.05 2.65 -7.33
N LYS A 117 -13.68 2.73 -8.62
CA LYS A 117 -12.56 3.51 -9.20
C LYS A 117 -11.78 4.31 -8.15
N VAL A 118 -10.88 3.64 -7.43
CA VAL A 118 -10.16 4.27 -6.35
C VAL A 118 -8.99 5.01 -6.98
N ARG A 119 -9.16 6.30 -7.20
CA ARG A 119 -8.05 7.17 -7.58
C ARG A 119 -7.30 7.51 -6.30
N VAL A 120 -5.98 7.30 -6.25
CA VAL A 120 -5.14 7.64 -5.08
C VAL A 120 -5.30 9.12 -4.67
N SER A 121 -5.68 9.98 -5.61
CA SER A 121 -6.04 11.39 -5.37
C SER A 121 -7.30 11.62 -4.51
N VAL A 122 -8.19 10.64 -4.36
CA VAL A 122 -9.39 10.77 -3.51
C VAL A 122 -9.05 10.60 -2.04
N PHE A 123 -8.02 9.79 -1.73
CA PHE A 123 -7.59 9.54 -0.35
C PHE A 123 -6.58 10.58 0.17
N TRP A 124 -5.84 11.22 -0.74
CA TRP A 124 -4.73 12.09 -0.38
C TRP A 124 -4.97 13.52 -0.87
N PRO A 125 -5.23 14.49 0.02
CA PRO A 125 -5.25 15.88 -0.38
C PRO A 125 -3.88 16.28 -0.94
N SER A 126 -3.85 17.34 -1.73
CA SER A 126 -2.66 17.91 -2.36
C SER A 126 -1.43 17.85 -1.45
N THR A 127 -0.25 17.60 -2.02
CA THR A 127 1.02 17.47 -1.29
C THR A 127 1.32 18.61 -0.30
N GLU A 128 0.68 19.76 -0.44
CA GLU A 128 0.75 20.90 0.49
C GLU A 128 0.12 20.62 1.86
N THR A 129 -0.95 19.81 1.95
CA THR A 129 -1.66 19.58 3.22
C THR A 129 -0.84 18.70 4.17
N ILE A 130 -0.17 17.68 3.66
CA ILE A 130 0.63 16.76 4.48
C ILE A 130 1.97 17.36 4.88
N ALA A 131 2.53 18.25 4.05
CA ALA A 131 3.70 19.01 4.44
C ALA A 131 3.41 19.93 5.64
N ASN A 132 2.17 20.40 5.80
CA ASN A 132 1.75 21.23 6.92
C ASN A 132 1.44 20.41 8.19
N GLU A 133 0.84 19.22 8.05
CA GLU A 133 0.58 18.33 9.20
C GLU A 133 1.84 17.69 9.79
N LEU A 134 2.88 17.44 8.98
CA LEU A 134 4.16 16.94 9.49
C LEU A 134 5.05 18.02 10.12
N ARG A 135 4.61 19.29 10.07
CA ARG A 135 5.35 20.45 10.60
C ARG A 135 4.75 21.03 11.88
N SER A 136 3.62 20.48 12.34
CA SER A 136 2.95 20.80 13.61
C SER A 136 3.20 19.67 14.61
#